data_AF-A0A2U4AVY3-F1
#
_entry.id   AF-A0A2U4AVY3-F1
#
_cell.length_a   1.000
_cell.length_b   1.000
_cell.length_c   1.000
_cell.angle_alpha   90.00
_cell.angle_beta   90.00
_cell.angle_gamma   90.00
#
_symmetry.space_group_name_H-M   'P 1'
#
loop_
_entity.id
_entity.type
_entity.pdbx_description
1 polymer ?
#
loop_
_entity_poly.entity_id
_entity_poly.type
_entity_poly.pdbx_seq_one_letter_code
_entity_poly.pdbx_strand_id
1 'polypeptide(L)'
;MHSSSKLYVCSRETGNLGRFKASLRENVLGSPKELMKLSVPSLVYAVQNNMAFLALSNLDAAVYQVTYQLKIPCTALCTVLMLNRTLSRLQWISVFMLCGGVVLVQWRPAQATGVVVEQNPLLGFGAIAVAVLCSGFAGVYFEKVLKSSDTSLWVRNIQMYLSGIVVTLVGVYLSDGAEIKEKGFFYGYTYYVWLVIFLASVGGLYTSVVVKYTDNIMKGFSAAAAIVLSTIASVMLFGLQITLTFALGTLLVCVSIYLYGLPRQDTTSIQQGEPTSKERVSGV
;
A
#
# COMPACT_ATOMS: atom_id res chain seq x y z
N MET A 1 10.29 -27.88 -15.44
CA MET A 1 8.89 -28.06 -15.84
C MET A 1 7.90 -27.22 -15.01
N HIS A 2 8.27 -26.00 -14.57
CA HIS A 2 7.43 -25.16 -13.69
C HIS A 2 7.51 -23.63 -13.98
N SER A 3 8.21 -23.23 -15.05
CA SER A 3 8.33 -21.81 -15.46
C SER A 3 7.42 -21.46 -16.66
N SER A 4 6.99 -22.46 -17.43
CA SER A 4 6.13 -22.28 -18.61
C SER A 4 4.64 -22.10 -18.29
N SER A 5 4.23 -22.30 -17.03
CA SER A 5 2.82 -22.28 -16.63
C SER A 5 2.30 -20.88 -16.24
N LYS A 6 3.17 -19.94 -15.89
CA LYS A 6 2.76 -18.57 -15.51
C LYS A 6 2.50 -17.66 -16.72
N LEU A 7 3.23 -17.87 -17.82
CA LEU A 7 2.96 -17.21 -19.10
C LEU A 7 1.67 -17.74 -19.75
N TYR A 8 1.32 -19.00 -19.53
CA TYR A 8 0.10 -19.61 -20.07
C TYR A 8 -1.19 -19.06 -19.43
N VAL A 9 -1.17 -18.68 -18.15
CA VAL A 9 -2.31 -18.04 -17.48
C VAL A 9 -2.53 -16.61 -17.97
N CYS A 10 -1.45 -15.84 -18.22
CA CYS A 10 -1.53 -14.51 -18.81
C CYS A 10 -2.03 -14.54 -20.28
N SER A 11 -1.64 -15.59 -21.01
CA SER A 11 -2.11 -15.84 -22.38
C SER A 11 -3.55 -16.37 -22.46
N ARG A 12 -4.08 -17.03 -21.41
CA ARG A 12 -5.49 -17.46 -21.36
C ARG A 12 -6.45 -16.35 -20.92
N GLU A 13 -6.04 -15.44 -20.03
CA GLU A 13 -6.87 -14.27 -19.68
C GLU A 13 -6.86 -13.18 -20.79
N THR A 14 -5.83 -13.14 -21.65
CA THR A 14 -5.59 -12.02 -22.58
C THR A 14 -5.35 -12.44 -24.04
N GLY A 15 -5.86 -13.60 -24.45
CA GLY A 15 -5.40 -14.38 -25.63
C GLY A 15 -5.56 -13.81 -27.05
N ASN A 16 -5.53 -12.49 -27.27
CA ASN A 16 -5.22 -11.92 -28.58
C ASN A 16 -4.74 -10.47 -28.38
N LEU A 17 -3.57 -10.07 -28.92
CA LEU A 17 -3.10 -8.68 -28.86
C LEU A 17 -4.14 -7.72 -29.46
N GLY A 18 -4.93 -8.20 -30.43
CA GLY A 18 -6.09 -7.53 -30.99
C GLY A 18 -7.28 -7.42 -30.02
N ARG A 19 -7.54 -8.42 -29.17
CA ARG A 19 -8.55 -8.35 -28.09
C ARG A 19 -8.07 -7.47 -26.93
N PHE A 20 -6.78 -7.44 -26.61
CA PHE A 20 -6.23 -6.48 -25.67
C PHE A 20 -6.40 -5.05 -26.20
N LYS A 21 -6.03 -4.78 -27.46
CA LYS A 21 -6.27 -3.46 -28.08
C LYS A 21 -7.74 -3.09 -28.18
N ALA A 22 -8.62 -4.05 -28.54
CA ALA A 22 -10.06 -3.83 -28.59
C ALA A 22 -10.65 -3.59 -27.19
N SER A 23 -10.29 -4.42 -26.21
CA SER A 23 -10.69 -4.25 -24.81
C SER A 23 -10.12 -2.97 -24.20
N LEU A 24 -8.91 -2.55 -24.58
CA LEU A 24 -8.33 -1.27 -24.19
C LEU A 24 -9.12 -0.12 -24.81
N ARG A 25 -9.43 -0.19 -26.10
CA ARG A 25 -10.22 0.83 -26.79
C ARG A 25 -11.61 0.95 -26.19
N GLU A 26 -12.26 -0.18 -25.93
CA GLU A 26 -13.60 -0.27 -25.35
C GLU A 26 -13.63 0.15 -23.87
N ASN A 27 -12.67 -0.27 -23.05
CA ASN A 27 -12.64 0.07 -21.62
C ASN A 27 -11.92 1.39 -21.29
N VAL A 28 -11.14 1.98 -22.20
CA VAL A 28 -10.54 3.30 -21.99
C VAL A 28 -11.38 4.39 -22.64
N LEU A 29 -11.88 4.18 -23.88
CA LEU A 29 -12.72 5.16 -24.58
C LEU A 29 -14.22 4.94 -24.35
N GLY A 30 -14.67 3.71 -24.09
CA GLY A 30 -16.09 3.38 -23.90
C GLY A 30 -16.61 3.44 -22.46
N SER A 31 -15.73 3.53 -21.45
CA SER A 31 -16.13 3.65 -20.04
C SER A 31 -15.48 4.84 -19.31
N PRO A 32 -15.80 6.10 -19.72
CA PRO A 32 -15.25 7.30 -19.09
C PRO A 32 -15.58 7.40 -17.59
N LYS A 33 -16.68 6.79 -17.14
CA LYS A 33 -17.04 6.70 -15.72
C LYS A 33 -16.00 5.93 -14.90
N GLU A 34 -15.43 4.87 -15.46
CA GLU A 34 -14.42 4.05 -14.77
C GLU A 34 -13.07 4.78 -14.72
N LEU A 35 -12.73 5.50 -15.80
CA LEU A 35 -11.57 6.39 -15.82
C LEU A 35 -11.70 7.52 -14.79
N MET A 36 -12.90 8.10 -14.64
CA MET A 36 -13.19 9.13 -13.64
C MET A 36 -13.20 8.58 -12.20
N LYS A 37 -13.61 7.33 -11.97
CA LYS A 37 -13.47 6.70 -10.65
C LYS A 37 -12.00 6.48 -10.30
N LEU A 38 -11.19 6.04 -11.25
CA LEU A 38 -9.76 5.76 -11.05
C LEU A 38 -8.87 7.01 -11.10
N SER A 39 -9.39 8.16 -11.54
CA SER A 39 -8.68 9.43 -11.43
C SER A 39 -8.58 9.92 -9.98
N VAL A 40 -9.53 9.54 -9.12
CA VAL A 40 -9.50 9.87 -7.69
C VAL A 40 -8.28 9.25 -6.99
N PRO A 41 -8.08 7.91 -7.01
CA PRO A 41 -6.89 7.33 -6.39
C PRO A 41 -5.60 7.77 -7.09
N SER A 42 -5.60 8.04 -8.40
CA SER A 42 -4.40 8.54 -9.08
C SER A 42 -3.99 9.94 -8.63
N LEU A 43 -4.96 10.85 -8.43
CA LEU A 43 -4.71 12.16 -7.83
C LEU A 43 -4.18 12.05 -6.40
N VAL A 44 -4.79 11.19 -5.58
CA VAL A 44 -4.35 10.99 -4.20
C VAL A 44 -2.96 10.36 -4.15
N TYR A 45 -2.63 9.43 -5.06
CA TYR A 45 -1.27 8.89 -5.20
C TYR A 45 -0.26 9.94 -5.68
N ALA A 46 -0.66 10.86 -6.57
CA ALA A 46 0.21 11.95 -6.98
C ALA A 46 0.56 12.85 -5.79
N VAL A 47 -0.43 13.23 -4.96
CA VAL A 47 -0.19 13.99 -3.72
C VAL A 47 0.69 13.19 -2.77
N GLN A 48 0.38 11.90 -2.54
CA GLN A 48 1.18 11.03 -1.68
C GLN A 48 2.66 10.98 -2.10
N ASN A 49 2.93 10.77 -3.39
CA ASN A 49 4.29 10.65 -3.89
C ASN A 49 5.05 11.98 -3.75
N ASN A 50 4.44 13.11 -4.07
CA ASN A 50 5.06 14.43 -3.89
C ASN A 50 5.33 14.73 -2.40
N MET A 51 4.38 14.42 -1.52
CA MET A 51 4.56 14.60 -0.08
C MET A 51 5.63 13.68 0.50
N ALA A 52 5.79 12.47 -0.05
CA ALA A 52 6.88 11.57 0.31
C ALA A 52 8.26 12.15 -0.06
N PHE A 53 8.39 12.74 -1.26
CA PHE A 53 9.62 13.45 -1.64
C PHE A 53 9.87 14.67 -0.75
N LEU A 54 8.85 15.50 -0.51
CA LEU A 54 8.96 16.67 0.37
C LEU A 54 9.40 16.28 1.78
N ALA A 55 8.86 15.19 2.32
CA ALA A 55 9.26 14.66 3.62
C ALA A 55 10.72 14.19 3.64
N LEU A 56 11.16 13.43 2.63
CA LEU A 56 12.55 12.97 2.52
C LEU A 56 13.56 14.10 2.31
N SER A 57 13.15 15.22 1.72
CA SER A 57 14.00 16.42 1.60
C SER A 57 14.15 17.18 2.91
N ASN A 58 13.21 17.01 3.86
CA ASN A 58 13.17 17.76 5.12
C ASN A 58 13.45 16.92 6.38
N LEU A 59 13.49 15.58 6.25
CA LEU A 59 13.72 14.64 7.34
C LEU A 59 14.75 13.59 6.95
N ASP A 60 15.45 13.07 7.96
CA ASP A 60 16.30 11.90 7.77
C ASP A 60 15.49 10.68 7.29
N ALA A 61 16.10 9.87 6.42
CA ALA A 61 15.43 8.72 5.83
C ALA A 61 14.99 7.69 6.87
N ALA A 62 15.72 7.51 7.99
CA ALA A 62 15.32 6.60 9.05
C ALA A 62 14.07 7.12 9.79
N VAL A 63 14.00 8.43 10.06
CA VAL A 63 12.83 9.07 10.67
C VAL A 63 11.63 8.93 9.75
N TYR A 64 11.79 9.25 8.46
CA TYR A 64 10.73 9.07 7.47
C TYR A 64 10.20 7.63 7.44
N GLN A 65 11.10 6.64 7.34
CA GLN A 65 10.71 5.22 7.27
C GLN A 65 9.91 4.77 8.48
N VAL A 66 10.33 5.16 9.68
CA VAL A 66 9.64 4.82 10.94
C VAL A 66 8.27 5.50 11.03
N THR A 67 8.19 6.81 10.79
CA THR A 67 6.92 7.55 10.91
C THR A 67 5.93 7.14 9.82
N TYR A 68 6.41 6.80 8.62
CA TYR A 68 5.55 6.39 7.51
C TYR A 68 4.80 5.06 7.75
N GLN A 69 5.21 4.26 8.73
CA GLN A 69 4.50 3.02 9.08
C GLN A 69 3.14 3.23 9.71
N LEU A 70 2.82 4.46 10.14
CA LEU A 70 1.46 4.85 10.52
C LEU A 70 0.43 4.65 9.37
N LYS A 71 0.89 4.44 8.13
CA LYS A 71 0.05 3.96 7.03
C LYS A 71 -0.64 2.63 7.32
N ILE A 72 -0.07 1.76 8.16
CA ILE A 72 -0.63 0.44 8.49
C ILE A 72 -1.99 0.58 9.21
N PRO A 73 -2.07 1.26 10.38
CA PRO A 73 -3.35 1.48 11.04
C PRO A 73 -4.29 2.35 10.22
N CYS A 74 -3.78 3.36 9.50
CA CYS A 74 -4.60 4.18 8.60
C CYS A 74 -5.26 3.32 7.50
N THR A 75 -4.51 2.41 6.88
CA THR A 75 -5.04 1.49 5.86
C THR A 75 -6.11 0.57 6.44
N ALA A 76 -5.89 0.01 7.63
CA ALA A 76 -6.87 -0.83 8.30
C ALA A 76 -8.18 -0.07 8.58
N LEU A 77 -8.08 1.18 9.05
CA LEU A 77 -9.23 2.06 9.27
C LEU A 77 -9.95 2.36 7.94
N CYS A 78 -9.23 2.73 6.89
CA CYS A 78 -9.80 2.96 5.57
C CYS A 78 -10.50 1.71 5.03
N THR A 79 -9.91 0.51 5.21
CA THR A 79 -10.53 -0.76 4.78
C THR A 79 -11.86 -1.00 5.50
N VAL A 80 -11.94 -0.73 6.81
CA VAL A 80 -13.17 -0.88 7.58
C VAL A 80 -14.24 0.10 7.09
N LEU A 81 -13.87 1.37 6.89
CA LEU A 81 -14.79 2.43 6.50
C LEU A 81 -15.25 2.35 5.03
N MET A 82 -14.38 1.96 4.10
CA MET A 82 -14.65 2.06 2.66
C MET A 82 -15.09 0.75 2.01
N LEU A 83 -14.62 -0.40 2.51
CA LEU A 83 -14.95 -1.75 2.00
C LEU A 83 -16.00 -2.46 2.86
N ASN A 84 -16.52 -1.80 3.90
CA ASN A 84 -17.48 -2.39 4.86
C ASN A 84 -17.00 -3.72 5.46
N ARG A 85 -15.68 -3.86 5.65
CA ARG A 85 -15.11 -5.04 6.33
C ARG A 85 -15.09 -4.79 7.82
N THR A 86 -15.52 -5.78 8.59
CA THR A 86 -15.31 -5.77 10.05
C THR A 86 -13.89 -6.25 10.35
N LEU A 87 -13.29 -5.82 11.46
CA LEU A 87 -12.05 -6.36 12.01
C LEU A 87 -12.31 -6.72 13.48
N SER A 88 -11.88 -7.90 13.92
CA SER A 88 -12.03 -8.31 15.32
C SER A 88 -11.10 -7.50 16.23
N ARG A 89 -11.35 -7.49 17.55
CA ARG A 89 -10.46 -6.84 18.53
C ARG A 89 -9.03 -7.38 18.42
N LEU A 90 -8.88 -8.69 18.21
CA LEU A 90 -7.58 -9.34 18.04
C LEU A 90 -6.88 -8.88 16.75
N GLN A 91 -7.63 -8.74 15.65
CA GLN A 91 -7.09 -8.22 14.40
C GLN A 91 -6.64 -6.75 14.55
N TRP A 92 -7.39 -5.92 15.27
CA TRP A 92 -6.95 -4.56 15.58
C TRP A 92 -5.67 -4.52 16.39
N ILE A 93 -5.57 -5.34 17.44
CA ILE A 93 -4.33 -5.48 18.24
C ILE A 93 -3.17 -5.89 17.33
N SER A 94 -3.38 -6.87 16.45
CA SER A 94 -2.33 -7.32 15.53
C SER A 94 -1.87 -6.25 14.55
N VAL A 95 -2.75 -5.35 14.09
CA VAL A 95 -2.40 -4.23 13.19
C VAL A 95 -1.49 -3.22 13.90
N PHE A 96 -1.81 -2.84 15.14
CA PHE A 96 -0.95 -1.95 15.93
C PHE A 96 0.37 -2.63 16.32
N MET A 97 0.31 -3.93 16.65
CA MET A 97 1.50 -4.73 16.95
C MET A 97 2.42 -4.84 15.73
N LEU A 98 1.87 -5.03 14.52
CA LEU A 98 2.61 -5.00 13.27
C LEU A 98 3.29 -3.65 13.07
N CYS A 99 2.54 -2.55 13.26
CA CYS A 99 3.09 -1.20 13.13
C CYS A 99 4.29 -0.99 14.07
N GLY A 100 4.14 -1.35 15.35
CA GLY A 100 5.24 -1.27 16.33
C GLY A 100 6.42 -2.17 15.97
N GLY A 101 6.16 -3.41 15.54
CA GLY A 101 7.20 -4.35 15.12
C GLY A 101 8.02 -3.83 13.92
N VAL A 102 7.35 -3.29 12.91
CA VAL A 102 8.02 -2.72 11.72
C VAL A 102 8.82 -1.46 12.08
N VAL A 103 8.29 -0.60 12.97
CA VAL A 103 9.01 0.55 13.50
C VAL A 103 10.31 0.13 14.19
N LEU A 104 10.26 -0.91 15.04
CA LEU A 104 11.44 -1.44 15.72
C LEU A 104 12.45 -2.06 14.75
N VAL A 105 11.97 -2.79 13.73
CA VAL A 105 12.81 -3.38 12.67
C VAL A 105 13.53 -2.31 11.86
N GLN A 106 12.88 -1.17 11.60
CA GLN A 106 13.43 -0.08 10.81
C GLN A 106 14.15 0.98 11.65
N TRP A 107 14.18 0.82 12.96
CA TRP A 107 14.86 1.74 13.85
C TRP A 107 16.37 1.73 13.56
N ARG A 108 16.85 2.82 12.99
CA ARG A 108 18.27 3.11 12.84
C ARG A 108 18.59 4.39 13.57
N PRO A 109 19.69 4.44 14.34
CA PRO A 109 20.16 5.71 14.90
C PRO A 109 20.41 6.67 13.74
N ALA A 110 19.94 7.91 13.88
CA ALA A 110 20.18 8.95 12.91
C ALA A 110 21.71 9.09 12.72
N GLN A 111 22.20 8.67 11.56
CA GLN A 111 23.56 9.02 11.17
C GLN A 111 23.52 10.49 10.81
N ALA A 112 24.40 11.29 11.39
CA ALA A 112 24.57 12.68 11.00
C ALA A 112 25.14 12.72 9.57
N THR A 113 24.27 12.49 8.59
CA THR A 113 24.55 12.85 7.20
C THR A 113 24.74 14.35 7.23
N GLY A 114 25.93 14.83 6.86
CA GLY A 114 26.26 16.25 6.79
C GLY A 114 25.51 16.96 5.65
N VAL A 115 24.18 16.85 5.64
CA VAL A 115 23.32 17.51 4.67
C VAL A 115 23.31 18.99 5.04
N VAL A 116 24.03 19.79 4.26
CA VAL A 116 24.16 21.25 4.43
C VAL A 116 22.90 21.99 3.94
N VAL A 117 21.75 21.32 3.92
CA VAL A 117 20.48 21.86 3.42
C VAL A 117 19.63 22.25 4.62
N GLU A 118 19.03 23.44 4.59
CA GLU A 118 18.12 23.90 5.63
C GLU A 118 16.93 22.93 5.74
N GLN A 119 16.82 22.23 6.87
CA GLN A 119 15.76 21.25 7.11
C GLN A 119 14.64 21.89 7.91
N ASN A 120 13.38 21.67 7.50
CA ASN A 120 12.20 22.02 8.28
C ASN A 120 11.47 20.75 8.75
N PRO A 121 11.77 20.24 9.97
CA PRO A 121 11.17 19.02 10.47
C PRO A 121 9.64 19.08 10.60
N LEU A 122 9.07 20.24 10.94
CA LEU A 122 7.62 20.42 11.07
C LEU A 122 6.92 20.24 9.71
N LEU A 123 7.49 20.83 8.65
CA LEU A 123 7.02 20.63 7.29
C LEU A 123 7.12 19.16 6.87
N GLY A 124 8.24 18.51 7.21
CA GLY A 124 8.45 17.09 6.94
C GLY A 124 7.42 16.18 7.63
N PHE A 125 7.16 16.37 8.92
CA PHE A 125 6.15 15.59 9.65
C PHE A 125 4.73 15.87 9.13
N GLY A 126 4.42 17.12 8.79
CA GLY A 126 3.15 17.48 8.13
C GLY A 126 2.97 16.75 6.80
N ALA A 127 4.01 16.71 5.97
CA ALA A 127 4.01 15.98 4.71
C ALA A 127 3.81 14.47 4.91
N ILE A 128 4.45 13.86 5.92
CA ILE A 128 4.24 12.43 6.26
C ILE A 128 2.79 12.17 6.66
N ALA A 129 2.19 13.04 7.49
CA ALA A 129 0.80 12.88 7.92
C ALA A 129 -0.17 12.86 6.73
N VAL A 130 0.01 13.79 5.78
CA VAL A 130 -0.77 13.81 4.52
C VAL A 130 -0.50 12.55 3.70
N ALA A 131 0.77 12.17 3.52
CA ALA A 131 1.15 11.00 2.73
C ALA A 131 0.59 9.68 3.31
N VAL A 132 0.52 9.55 4.63
CA VAL A 132 -0.05 8.40 5.35
C VAL A 132 -1.55 8.29 5.09
N LEU A 133 -2.29 9.39 5.22
CA LEU A 133 -3.73 9.44 4.94
C LEU A 133 -4.03 9.13 3.47
N CYS A 134 -3.28 9.74 2.55
CA CYS A 134 -3.38 9.49 1.13
C CYS A 134 -3.09 8.00 0.80
N SER A 135 -2.07 7.40 1.41
CA SER A 135 -1.73 6.00 1.20
C SER A 135 -2.83 5.04 1.62
N GLY A 136 -3.47 5.28 2.77
CA GLY A 136 -4.58 4.48 3.25
C GLY A 136 -5.79 4.60 2.32
N PHE A 137 -6.19 5.84 2.01
CA PHE A 137 -7.35 6.11 1.17
C PHE A 137 -7.17 5.60 -0.27
N ALA A 138 -6.10 5.97 -0.96
CA ALA A 138 -5.89 5.62 -2.37
C ALA A 138 -5.76 4.11 -2.58
N GLY A 139 -5.02 3.43 -1.70
CA GLY A 139 -4.85 1.98 -1.77
C GLY A 139 -6.18 1.26 -1.61
N VAL A 140 -6.95 1.63 -0.61
CA VAL A 140 -8.24 1.00 -0.31
C VAL A 140 -9.29 1.36 -1.36
N TYR A 141 -9.29 2.59 -1.88
CA TYR A 141 -10.15 2.98 -3.00
C TYR A 141 -9.82 2.15 -4.25
N PHE A 142 -8.54 2.01 -4.60
CA PHE A 142 -8.10 1.21 -5.73
C PHE A 142 -8.54 -0.24 -5.58
N GLU A 143 -8.39 -0.82 -4.38
CA GLU A 143 -8.88 -2.17 -4.09
C GLU A 143 -10.39 -2.30 -4.27
N LYS A 144 -11.17 -1.31 -3.79
CA LYS A 144 -12.61 -1.28 -3.95
C LYS A 144 -13.01 -1.31 -5.43
N VAL A 145 -12.37 -0.47 -6.26
CA VAL A 145 -12.66 -0.43 -7.70
C VAL A 145 -12.20 -1.71 -8.38
N LEU A 146 -10.99 -2.19 -8.08
CA LEU A 146 -10.42 -3.42 -8.63
C LEU A 146 -11.30 -4.64 -8.36
N LYS A 147 -11.83 -4.77 -7.13
CA LYS A 147 -12.65 -5.92 -6.71
C LYS A 147 -14.14 -5.75 -6.99
N SER A 148 -14.59 -4.59 -7.46
CA SER A 148 -16.00 -4.34 -7.79
C SER A 148 -16.45 -4.90 -9.14
N SER A 149 -15.51 -5.40 -9.97
CA SER A 149 -15.79 -5.85 -11.32
C SER A 149 -14.80 -6.94 -11.76
N ASP A 150 -15.18 -7.80 -12.70
CA ASP A 150 -14.30 -8.81 -13.32
C ASP A 150 -13.32 -8.23 -14.36
N THR A 151 -13.14 -6.90 -14.37
CA THR A 151 -12.18 -6.25 -15.27
C THR A 151 -10.76 -6.66 -14.91
N SER A 152 -9.93 -6.93 -15.92
CA SER A 152 -8.53 -7.31 -15.69
C SER A 152 -7.77 -6.23 -14.91
N LEU A 153 -6.87 -6.68 -14.02
CA LEU A 153 -5.99 -5.80 -13.24
C LEU A 153 -5.18 -4.86 -14.15
N TRP A 154 -4.73 -5.34 -15.30
CA TRP A 154 -3.93 -4.56 -16.23
C TRP A 154 -4.73 -3.40 -16.83
N VAL A 155 -6.01 -3.62 -17.18
CA VAL A 155 -6.90 -2.55 -17.65
C VAL A 155 -7.13 -1.52 -16.55
N ARG A 156 -7.38 -1.95 -15.30
CA ARG A 156 -7.52 -1.05 -14.15
C ARG A 156 -6.27 -0.22 -13.89
N ASN A 157 -5.09 -0.84 -13.97
CA ASN A 157 -3.81 -0.14 -13.86
C ASN A 157 -3.64 0.87 -14.99
N ILE A 158 -3.94 0.53 -16.24
CA ILE A 158 -3.82 1.46 -17.37
C ILE A 158 -4.77 2.65 -17.20
N GLN A 159 -6.04 2.43 -16.85
CA GLN A 159 -7.00 3.50 -16.58
C GLN A 159 -6.50 4.45 -15.47
N MET A 160 -5.94 3.89 -14.38
CA MET A 160 -5.39 4.67 -13.28
C MET A 160 -4.11 5.42 -13.67
N TYR A 161 -3.18 4.78 -14.39
CA TYR A 161 -1.93 5.41 -14.78
C TYR A 161 -2.12 6.45 -15.89
N LEU A 162 -3.09 6.29 -16.79
CA LEU A 162 -3.44 7.32 -17.78
C LEU A 162 -3.89 8.61 -17.09
N SER A 163 -4.82 8.50 -16.13
CA SER A 163 -5.21 9.67 -15.33
C SER A 163 -4.06 10.18 -14.46
N GLY A 164 -3.24 9.28 -13.90
CA GLY A 164 -2.05 9.62 -13.12
C GLY A 164 -1.03 10.46 -13.91
N ILE A 165 -0.73 10.09 -15.15
CA ILE A 165 0.19 10.85 -16.03
C ILE A 165 -0.32 12.27 -16.25
N VAL A 166 -1.62 12.44 -16.51
CA VAL A 166 -2.21 13.78 -16.69
C VAL A 166 -2.08 14.59 -15.41
N VAL A 167 -2.45 14.02 -14.26
CA VAL A 167 -2.38 14.71 -12.98
C VAL A 167 -0.95 15.08 -12.59
N THR A 168 0.01 14.17 -12.75
CA THR A 168 1.40 14.44 -12.37
C THR A 168 2.05 15.45 -13.32
N LEU A 169 1.76 15.41 -14.63
CA LEU A 169 2.24 16.42 -15.57
C LEU A 169 1.68 17.81 -15.27
N VAL A 170 0.39 17.90 -14.94
CA VAL A 170 -0.22 19.16 -14.50
C VAL A 170 0.43 19.63 -13.20
N GLY A 171 0.65 18.74 -12.23
CA GLY A 171 1.37 19.07 -11.00
C GLY A 171 2.76 19.64 -11.25
N VAL A 172 3.54 18.98 -12.11
CA VAL A 172 4.88 19.43 -12.51
C VAL A 172 4.83 20.80 -13.20
N TYR A 173 3.87 21.02 -14.10
CA TYR A 173 3.74 22.32 -14.79
C TYR A 173 3.34 23.45 -13.83
N LEU A 174 2.51 23.16 -12.82
CA LEU A 174 2.06 24.14 -11.83
C LEU A 174 3.14 24.45 -10.78
N SER A 175 3.93 23.46 -10.37
CA SER A 175 4.99 23.63 -9.37
C SER A 175 6.27 24.19 -9.96
N ASP A 176 6.80 23.56 -11.01
CA ASP A 176 8.17 23.80 -11.50
C ASP A 176 8.20 24.22 -12.97
N GLY A 177 7.05 24.61 -13.54
CA GLY A 177 6.92 24.90 -14.97
C GLY A 177 7.82 26.02 -15.48
N ALA A 178 8.13 27.02 -14.65
CA ALA A 178 9.06 28.10 -15.00
C ALA A 178 10.50 27.59 -15.11
N GLU A 179 10.95 26.82 -14.12
CA GLU A 179 12.31 26.25 -14.07
C GLU A 179 12.52 25.19 -15.16
N ILE A 180 11.48 24.41 -15.47
CA ILE A 180 11.49 23.43 -16.56
C ILE A 180 11.61 24.09 -17.93
N LYS A 181 11.01 25.27 -18.13
CA LYS A 181 11.16 26.04 -19.38
C LYS A 181 12.58 26.55 -19.57
N GLU A 182 13.27 26.88 -18.48
CA GLU A 182 14.63 27.41 -18.51
C GLU A 182 15.69 26.30 -18.63
N LYS A 183 15.57 25.23 -17.83
CA LYS A 183 16.59 24.17 -17.70
C LYS A 183 16.26 22.88 -18.47
N GLY A 184 15.00 22.70 -18.86
CA GLY A 184 14.48 21.48 -19.47
C GLY A 184 13.96 20.46 -18.45
N PHE A 185 13.00 19.63 -18.88
CA PHE A 185 12.34 18.65 -18.01
C PHE A 185 13.28 17.59 -17.42
N PHE A 186 14.29 17.18 -18.19
CA PHE A 186 15.25 16.14 -17.79
C PHE A 186 16.53 16.70 -17.16
N TYR A 187 16.50 17.95 -16.68
CA TYR A 187 17.64 18.56 -16.01
C TYR A 187 18.01 17.77 -14.74
N GLY A 188 19.30 17.46 -14.57
CA GLY A 188 19.82 16.74 -13.39
C GLY A 188 19.53 15.23 -13.37
N TYR A 189 18.98 14.65 -14.44
CA TYR A 189 18.76 13.21 -14.52
C TYR A 189 20.08 12.45 -14.64
N THR A 190 20.37 11.63 -13.64
CA THR A 190 21.53 10.72 -13.63
C THR A 190 21.07 9.27 -13.77
N TYR A 191 22.03 8.35 -13.95
CA TYR A 191 21.75 6.90 -13.92
C TYR A 191 20.98 6.46 -12.65
N TYR A 192 21.30 7.06 -11.49
CA TYR A 192 20.60 6.76 -10.24
C TYR A 192 19.14 7.24 -10.23
N VAL A 193 18.84 8.38 -10.87
CA VAL A 193 17.45 8.86 -11.01
C VAL A 193 16.63 7.88 -11.84
N TRP A 194 17.18 7.41 -12.97
CA TRP A 194 16.55 6.36 -13.78
C TRP A 194 16.34 5.06 -13.02
N LEU A 195 17.31 4.66 -12.19
CA LEU A 195 17.18 3.49 -11.32
C LEU A 195 16.03 3.65 -10.31
N VAL A 196 15.89 4.82 -9.68
CA VAL A 196 14.78 5.12 -8.75
C VAL A 196 13.43 5.08 -9.47
N ILE A 197 13.33 5.68 -10.66
CA ILE A 197 12.10 5.65 -11.48
C ILE A 197 11.73 4.20 -11.85
N PHE A 198 12.72 3.40 -12.25
CA PHE A 198 12.53 1.99 -12.58
C PHE A 198 12.04 1.19 -11.38
N LEU A 199 12.70 1.32 -10.22
CA LEU A 199 12.31 0.62 -8.98
C LEU A 199 10.92 1.05 -8.50
N ALA A 200 10.58 2.34 -8.59
CA ALA A 200 9.25 2.85 -8.26
C ALA A 200 8.17 2.25 -9.18
N SER A 201 8.46 2.16 -10.48
CA SER A 201 7.55 1.58 -11.48
C SER A 201 7.29 0.09 -11.20
N VAL A 202 8.36 -0.68 -10.97
CA VAL A 202 8.28 -2.11 -10.63
C VAL A 202 7.53 -2.28 -9.30
N GLY A 203 7.87 -1.51 -8.27
CA GLY A 203 7.21 -1.55 -6.97
C GLY A 203 5.71 -1.26 -7.03
N GLY A 204 5.30 -0.29 -7.87
CA GLY A 204 3.89 0.03 -8.10
C GLY A 204 3.13 -1.13 -8.76
N LEU A 205 3.70 -1.75 -9.79
CA LEU A 205 3.09 -2.91 -10.45
C LEU A 205 2.96 -4.11 -9.51
N TYR A 206 4.02 -4.45 -8.77
CA TYR A 206 3.98 -5.52 -7.78
C TYR A 206 2.95 -5.25 -6.68
N THR A 207 2.85 -4.01 -6.23
CA THR A 207 1.85 -3.60 -5.23
C THR A 207 0.43 -3.87 -5.73
N SER A 208 0.12 -3.55 -7.00
CA SER A 208 -1.20 -3.84 -7.58
C SER A 208 -1.52 -5.34 -7.59
N VAL A 209 -0.53 -6.17 -7.94
CA VAL A 209 -0.68 -7.64 -7.96
C VAL A 209 -0.94 -8.19 -6.57
N VAL A 210 -0.21 -7.73 -5.56
CA VAL A 210 -0.43 -8.12 -4.15
C VAL A 210 -1.85 -7.76 -3.72
N VAL A 211 -2.35 -6.58 -4.06
CA VAL A 211 -3.72 -6.15 -3.71
C VAL A 211 -4.79 -6.98 -4.43
N LYS A 212 -4.53 -7.46 -5.65
CA LYS A 212 -5.44 -8.37 -6.38
C LYS A 212 -5.63 -9.70 -5.66
N TYR A 213 -4.52 -10.34 -5.25
CA TYR A 213 -4.53 -11.69 -4.69
C TYR A 213 -4.70 -11.74 -3.18
N THR A 214 -4.48 -10.62 -2.51
CA THR A 214 -4.66 -10.47 -1.06
C THR A 214 -5.58 -9.28 -0.81
N ASP A 215 -5.21 -8.35 0.06
CA ASP A 215 -5.89 -7.11 0.37
C ASP A 215 -4.86 -6.05 0.79
N ASN A 216 -5.25 -4.77 0.90
CA ASN A 216 -4.30 -3.74 1.32
C ASN A 216 -3.75 -3.92 2.75
N ILE A 217 -4.49 -4.58 3.65
CA ILE A 217 -3.99 -4.92 4.99
C ILE A 217 -2.91 -6.01 4.87
N MET A 218 -3.20 -7.09 4.14
CA MET A 218 -2.26 -8.20 3.93
C MET A 218 -0.99 -7.76 3.22
N LYS A 219 -1.06 -6.77 2.31
CA LYS A 219 0.12 -6.12 1.72
C LYS A 219 1.11 -5.64 2.79
N GLY A 220 0.61 -5.04 3.88
CA GLY A 220 1.45 -4.58 5.00
C GLY A 220 2.14 -5.73 5.72
N PHE A 221 1.38 -6.78 6.05
CA PHE A 221 1.91 -7.99 6.68
C PHE A 221 2.94 -8.71 5.80
N SER A 222 2.66 -8.88 4.51
CA SER A 222 3.58 -9.51 3.56
C SER A 222 4.87 -8.72 3.37
N ALA A 223 4.79 -7.40 3.31
CA ALA A 223 5.97 -6.54 3.22
C ALA A 223 6.84 -6.64 4.49
N ALA A 224 6.22 -6.62 5.67
CA ALA A 224 6.92 -6.80 6.94
C ALA A 224 7.62 -8.16 7.04
N ALA A 225 6.92 -9.24 6.65
CA ALA A 225 7.50 -10.58 6.59
C ALA A 225 8.68 -10.66 5.61
N ALA A 226 8.57 -10.02 4.43
CA ALA A 226 9.66 -9.97 3.45
C ALA A 226 10.91 -9.25 3.99
N ILE A 227 10.73 -8.14 4.72
CA ILE A 227 11.85 -7.41 5.37
C ILE A 227 12.54 -8.30 6.40
N VAL A 228 11.76 -8.96 7.26
CA VAL A 228 12.30 -9.89 8.27
C VAL A 228 13.09 -11.02 7.61
N LEU A 229 12.49 -11.72 6.65
CA LEU A 229 13.11 -12.86 5.98
C LEU A 229 14.37 -12.46 5.20
N SER A 230 14.34 -11.34 4.48
CA SER A 230 15.49 -10.84 3.73
C SER A 230 16.66 -10.46 4.65
N THR A 231 16.37 -9.92 5.84
CA THR A 231 17.41 -9.59 6.82
C THR A 231 17.99 -10.85 7.45
N ILE A 232 17.17 -11.84 7.81
CA ILE A 232 17.65 -13.15 8.30
C ILE A 232 18.57 -13.81 7.25
N ALA A 233 18.16 -13.82 5.98
CA ALA A 233 18.99 -14.32 4.90
C ALA A 233 20.31 -13.53 4.80
N SER A 234 20.26 -12.20 4.94
CA SER A 234 21.47 -11.36 4.90
C SER A 234 22.43 -11.63 6.06
N VAL A 235 21.91 -12.00 7.23
CA VAL A 235 22.71 -12.38 8.40
C VAL A 235 23.41 -13.72 8.14
N MET A 236 22.68 -14.70 7.60
CA MET A 236 23.25 -16.02 7.30
C MET A 236 24.25 -15.99 6.14
N LEU A 237 24.01 -15.18 5.11
CA LEU A 237 24.83 -15.13 3.90
C LEU A 237 26.01 -14.16 3.99
N PHE A 238 25.83 -13.01 4.66
CA PHE A 238 26.82 -11.93 4.68
C PHE A 238 27.35 -11.61 6.08
N GLY A 239 26.92 -12.33 7.12
CA GLY A 239 27.38 -12.10 8.49
C GLY A 239 26.95 -10.75 9.08
N LEU A 240 25.83 -10.19 8.60
CA LEU A 240 25.30 -8.91 9.09
C LEU A 240 25.00 -8.99 10.61
N GLN A 241 25.43 -8.00 11.37
CA GLN A 241 25.14 -7.93 12.80
C GLN A 241 23.71 -7.41 13.04
N ILE A 242 22.92 -8.16 13.80
CA ILE A 242 21.54 -7.82 14.16
C ILE A 242 21.52 -6.99 15.45
N THR A 243 20.72 -5.91 15.48
CA THR A 243 20.47 -5.15 16.70
C THR A 243 19.38 -5.78 17.57
N LEU A 244 19.40 -5.54 18.88
CA LEU A 244 18.33 -6.02 19.77
C LEU A 244 16.95 -5.48 19.36
N THR A 245 16.88 -4.24 18.87
CA THR A 245 15.64 -3.63 18.34
C THR A 245 15.08 -4.42 17.16
N PHE A 246 15.93 -4.88 16.25
CA PHE A 246 15.53 -5.69 15.12
C PHE A 246 14.99 -7.06 15.58
N ALA A 247 15.65 -7.71 16.54
CA ALA A 247 15.21 -9.01 17.06
C ALA A 247 13.84 -8.92 17.75
N LEU A 248 13.64 -7.90 18.60
CA LEU A 248 12.35 -7.63 19.25
C LEU A 248 11.27 -7.28 18.21
N GLY A 249 11.59 -6.41 17.26
CA GLY A 249 10.67 -6.04 16.18
C GLY A 249 10.26 -7.24 15.33
N THR A 250 11.19 -8.12 15.02
CA THR A 250 10.93 -9.38 14.29
C THR A 250 9.96 -10.28 15.05
N LEU A 251 10.18 -10.47 16.36
CA LEU A 251 9.26 -11.22 17.21
C LEU A 251 7.84 -10.63 17.16
N LEU A 252 7.72 -9.29 17.28
CA LEU A 252 6.43 -8.61 17.20
C LEU A 252 5.75 -8.82 15.85
N VAL A 253 6.50 -8.73 14.74
CA VAL A 253 5.97 -8.98 13.39
C VAL A 253 5.46 -10.42 13.28
N CYS A 254 6.22 -11.42 13.71
CA CYS A 254 5.81 -12.82 13.68
C CYS A 254 4.53 -13.08 14.49
N VAL A 255 4.48 -12.56 15.73
CA VAL A 255 3.28 -12.70 16.58
C VAL A 255 2.09 -11.97 15.97
N SER A 256 2.28 -10.79 15.38
CA SER A 256 1.20 -10.04 14.73
C SER A 256 0.61 -10.80 13.54
N ILE A 257 1.43 -11.44 12.71
CA ILE A 257 0.98 -12.26 11.57
C ILE A 257 0.15 -13.45 12.08
N TYR A 258 0.64 -14.12 13.13
CA TYR A 258 -0.06 -15.24 13.74
C TYR A 258 -1.44 -14.81 14.30
N LEU A 259 -1.48 -13.72 15.07
CA LEU A 259 -2.72 -13.22 15.67
C LEU A 259 -3.74 -12.77 14.62
N TYR A 260 -3.30 -12.16 13.52
CA TYR A 260 -4.20 -11.73 12.44
C TYR A 260 -4.83 -12.92 11.69
N GLY A 261 -4.11 -14.04 11.59
CA GLY A 261 -4.52 -15.26 10.91
C GLY A 261 -5.43 -16.19 11.74
N LEU A 262 -5.62 -15.93 13.04
CA LEU A 262 -6.48 -16.76 13.88
C LEU A 262 -7.96 -16.66 13.43
N PRO A 263 -8.71 -17.78 13.48
CA PRO A 263 -10.15 -17.76 13.18
C PRO A 263 -10.88 -16.78 14.09
N ARG A 264 -11.88 -16.09 13.55
CA ARG A 264 -12.76 -15.26 14.38
C ARG A 264 -13.53 -16.16 15.33
N GLN A 265 -13.33 -15.96 16.63
CA GLN A 265 -14.25 -16.51 17.63
C GLN A 265 -15.54 -15.67 17.58
N ASP A 266 -16.53 -16.14 16.82
CA ASP A 266 -17.86 -15.55 16.81
C ASP A 266 -18.46 -15.70 18.23
N THR A 267 -18.49 -14.61 18.99
CA THR A 267 -19.00 -14.59 20.37
C THR A 267 -20.54 -14.59 20.41
N THR A 268 -21.20 -15.25 19.46
CA THR A 268 -22.67 -15.23 19.31
C THR A 268 -23.36 -16.47 19.92
N SER A 269 -22.62 -17.43 20.47
CA SER A 269 -23.20 -18.68 21.00
C SER A 269 -23.49 -18.71 22.52
N ILE A 270 -23.56 -17.57 23.22
CA ILE A 270 -23.84 -17.53 24.69
C ILE A 270 -25.14 -16.76 25.02
N GLN A 271 -26.12 -16.71 24.12
CA GLN A 271 -27.47 -16.22 24.45
C GLN A 271 -28.57 -17.10 23.85
N GLN A 272 -28.53 -18.41 24.12
CA GLN A 272 -29.74 -19.24 24.15
C GLN A 272 -29.62 -20.19 25.34
N GLY A 273 -29.92 -19.66 26.52
CA GLY A 273 -29.97 -20.40 27.77
C GLY A 273 -30.91 -19.72 28.74
N GLU A 274 -32.17 -20.20 28.72
CA GLU A 274 -33.22 -20.09 29.75
C GLU A 274 -33.98 -18.77 29.96
N PRO A 275 -35.24 -18.79 30.50
CA PRO A 275 -36.05 -19.93 30.95
C PRO A 275 -37.48 -19.99 30.34
N THR A 276 -37.98 -21.18 30.01
CA THR A 276 -39.42 -21.39 29.76
C THR A 276 -40.17 -21.46 31.10
N SER A 277 -40.89 -20.40 31.44
CA SER A 277 -41.92 -20.41 32.50
C SER A 277 -43.12 -19.54 32.11
N LYS A 278 -44.24 -20.25 31.92
CA LYS A 278 -45.66 -19.83 32.10
C LYS A 278 -46.31 -18.82 31.14
N GLU A 279 -47.32 -19.32 30.41
CA GLU A 279 -48.73 -18.84 30.32
C GLU A 279 -49.50 -19.83 29.40
N ARG A 280 -50.40 -20.70 29.89
CA ARG A 280 -51.82 -20.53 30.30
C ARG A 280 -52.80 -20.24 29.13
N VAL A 281 -53.53 -21.30 28.72
CA VAL A 281 -54.98 -21.38 28.35
C VAL A 281 -55.50 -20.74 27.04
N SER A 282 -56.07 -21.56 26.14
CA SER A 282 -57.49 -21.52 25.68
C SER A 282 -57.76 -22.35 24.39
N GLY A 283 -58.86 -23.14 24.37
CA GLY A 283 -59.56 -23.71 23.19
C GLY A 283 -58.93 -24.96 22.57
N VAL A 284 -59.58 -26.12 22.44
CA VAL A 284 -60.98 -26.50 22.19
C VAL A 284 -61.27 -27.83 22.87
#